data_AF-A0A916VY78-F1
#
_entry.id   AF-A0A916VY78-F1
#
_cell.length_a   1.000
_cell.length_b   1.000
_cell.length_c   1.000
_cell.angle_alpha   90.00
_cell.angle_beta   90.00
_cell.angle_gamma   90.00
#
_symmetry.space_group_name_H-M   'P 1'
#
loop_
_entity.id
_entity.type
_entity.pdbx_description
1 polymer ?
#
loop_
_entity_poly.entity_id
_entity_poly.type
_entity_poly.pdbx_seq_one_letter_code
_entity_poly.pdbx_strand_id
1 'polypeptide(L)' 'MDKQHQEAHLNLINKLLNCTSDEEINPILAANQNLIDSELIQMMEYVAEVFKEKGDSNRANFFINLARQL' A
#
# COMPACT_ATOMS: atom_id res chain seq x y z
N MET A 1 9.65 14.07 9.65
CA MET A 1 8.99 13.79 8.36
C MET A 1 9.68 14.61 7.30
N ASP A 2 10.46 13.95 6.46
CA ASP A 2 11.06 14.57 5.29
C ASP A 2 10.04 14.49 4.14
N LYS A 3 9.82 15.56 3.38
CA LYS A 3 8.81 15.58 2.30
C LYS A 3 9.06 14.46 1.28
N GLN A 4 10.33 14.14 1.05
CA GLN A 4 10.75 13.06 0.16
C GLN A 4 10.30 11.68 0.64
N HIS A 5 10.22 11.48 1.96
CA HIS A 5 9.79 10.22 2.56
C HIS A 5 8.30 9.97 2.33
N GLN A 6 7.49 11.02 2.53
CA GLN A 6 6.05 10.94 2.30
C GLN A 6 5.72 10.77 0.82
N GLU A 7 6.43 11.48 -0.06
CA GLU A 7 6.29 11.33 -1.50
C GLU A 7 6.66 9.91 -1.97
N ALA A 8 7.71 9.31 -1.38
CA ALA A 8 8.09 7.94 -1.67
C ALA A 8 7.01 6.92 -1.26
N HIS A 9 6.37 7.10 -0.09
CA HIS A 9 5.25 6.26 0.34
C HIS A 9 4.04 6.40 -0.59
N LEU A 10 3.67 7.63 -0.96
CA LEU A 10 2.57 7.87 -1.89
C LEU A 10 2.84 7.23 -3.26
N ASN A 11 4.08 7.33 -3.75
CA ASN A 11 4.48 6.69 -5.00
C ASN A 11 4.38 5.16 -4.92
N LEU A 12 4.77 4.56 -3.80
CA LEU A 12 4.66 3.12 -3.60
C LEU A 12 3.20 2.67 -3.55
N ILE A 13 2.34 3.38 -2.81
CA ILE A 13 0.90 3.08 -2.76
C ILE A 13 0.27 3.21 -4.14
N ASN A 14 0.60 4.25 -4.90
CA ASN A 14 0.10 4.39 -6.26
C ASN A 14 0.52 3.24 -7.18
N LYS A 15 1.74 2.70 -7.02
CA LYS A 15 2.16 1.50 -7.75
C LYS A 15 1.32 0.29 -7.36
N LEU A 16 1.08 0.09 -6.06
CA LEU A 16 0.25 -1.02 -5.56
C LEU A 16 -1.22 -0.90 -5.98
N LEU A 17 -1.76 0.31 -6.08
CA LEU A 17 -3.12 0.58 -6.58
C LEU A 17 -3.29 0.20 -8.05
N ASN A 18 -2.29 0.53 -8.87
CA ASN A 18 -2.29 0.22 -10.29
C ASN A 18 -1.90 -1.24 -10.61
N CYS A 19 -1.43 -1.97 -9.60
CA CYS A 19 -1.12 -3.37 -9.72
C CYS A 19 -2.41 -4.17 -10.01
N THR A 20 -2.37 -4.97 -11.07
CA THR A 20 -3.49 -5.83 -11.50
C THR A 20 -3.25 -7.31 -11.22
N SER A 21 -2.03 -7.69 -10.82
CA SER A 21 -1.64 -9.07 -10.54
C SER A 21 -0.93 -9.17 -9.19
N ASP A 22 -1.31 -10.14 -8.38
CA ASP A 22 -0.66 -10.38 -7.09
C ASP A 22 0.82 -10.76 -7.23
N GLU A 23 1.22 -11.29 -8.40
CA GLU A 23 2.60 -11.67 -8.70
C GLU A 23 3.54 -10.46 -8.81
N GLU A 24 3.02 -9.28 -9.17
CA GLU A 24 3.81 -8.05 -9.31
C GLU A 24 4.06 -7.34 -7.97
N ILE A 25 3.28 -7.67 -6.94
CA ILE A 25 3.37 -7.02 -5.62
C ILE A 25 4.68 -7.34 -4.92
N ASN A 26 5.08 -8.61 -4.90
CA ASN A 26 6.29 -9.05 -4.20
C ASN A 26 7.55 -8.38 -4.75
N PRO A 27 7.78 -8.31 -6.08
CA PRO A 27 8.87 -7.53 -6.66
C PRO A 27 8.82 -6.03 -6.30
N ILE A 28 7.62 -5.42 -6.30
CA ILE A 28 7.45 -4.01 -5.94
C ILE A 28 7.87 -3.78 -4.48
N LEU A 29 7.41 -4.62 -3.55
CA LEU A 29 7.77 -4.51 -2.14
C LEU A 29 9.26 -4.77 -1.91
N ALA A 30 9.82 -5.80 -2.55
CA ALA A 30 11.24 -6.12 -2.46
C ALA A 30 12.14 -4.96 -2.93
N ALA A 31 11.74 -4.25 -3.99
CA ALA A 31 12.47 -3.09 -4.51
C ALA A 31 12.34 -1.84 -3.63
N ASN A 32 11.39 -1.80 -2.69
CA ASN A 32 11.10 -0.65 -1.84
C ASN A 32 11.16 -1.00 -0.35
N GLN A 33 11.94 -2.01 0.06
CA GLN A 33 12.03 -2.45 1.46
C GLN A 33 12.41 -1.33 2.44
N ASN A 34 13.19 -0.35 1.98
CA ASN A 34 13.58 0.83 2.77
C ASN A 34 12.41 1.79 3.08
N LEU A 35 11.27 1.62 2.40
CA LEU A 35 10.03 2.39 2.60
C LEU A 35 9.00 1.60 3.41
N ILE A 36 9.27 0.32 3.74
CA ILE A 36 8.35 -0.50 4.53
C ILE A 36 8.56 -0.16 5.99
N ASP A 37 7.74 0.76 6.49
CA ASP A 37 7.72 1.19 7.87
C ASP A 37 6.27 1.35 8.39
N SER A 38 6.15 1.77 9.65
CA SER A 38 4.85 2.00 10.28
C SER A 38 4.01 3.07 9.59
N GLU A 39 4.63 4.07 8.94
CA GLU A 39 3.90 5.14 8.25
C GLU A 39 3.29 4.62 6.94
N LEU A 40 4.03 3.80 6.17
CA LEU A 40 3.48 3.13 4.99
C LEU A 40 2.30 2.21 5.36
N ILE A 41 2.45 1.42 6.43
CA ILE A 41 1.39 0.50 6.91
C ILE A 41 0.12 1.29 7.24
N GLN A 42 0.22 2.40 7.98
CA GLN A 42 -0.92 3.26 8.30
C GLN A 42 -1.59 3.83 7.05
N MET A 43 -0.80 4.24 6.04
CA MET A 43 -1.38 4.71 4.78
C MET A 43 -2.10 3.59 4.02
N MET A 44 -1.61 2.35 4.05
CA MET A 44 -2.31 1.20 3.46
C MET A 44 -3.66 0.93 4.14
N GLU A 45 -3.72 1.00 5.48
CA GLU A 45 -4.96 0.87 6.24
C GLU A 45 -5.96 1.98 5.89
N TYR A 46 -5.49 3.23 5.80
CA TYR A 46 -6.32 4.35 5.38
C TYR A 46 -6.89 4.16 3.96
N VAL A 47 -6.07 3.71 3.02
CA VAL A 47 -6.51 3.39 1.65
C VAL A 47 -7.56 2.29 1.65
N ALA A 48 -7.41 1.28 2.51
CA ALA A 48 -8.40 0.22 2.65
C ALA A 48 -9.75 0.72 3.18
N GLU A 49 -9.73 1.63 4.18
CA GLU A 49 -10.95 2.28 4.69
C GLU A 49 -11.66 3.05 3.57
N VAL A 50 -10.91 3.80 2.75
CA VAL A 50 -11.46 4.55 1.60
C VAL A 50 -12.13 3.60 0.59
N PHE A 51 -11.55 2.44 0.31
CA PHE A 51 -12.18 1.46 -0.59
C PHE A 51 -13.43 0.83 0.02
N LYS A 52 -13.39 0.54 1.33
CA LYS A 52 -14.54 0.01 2.06
C LYS A 52 -15.71 0.99 2.06
N GLU A 53 -15.47 2.28 2.28
CA GLU A 53 -16.48 3.34 2.17
C GLU A 53 -17.08 3.45 0.76
N LYS A 54 -16.27 3.20 -0.27
CA LYS A 54 -16.72 3.15 -1.67
C LYS A 54 -17.43 1.85 -2.05
N GLY A 55 -17.51 0.89 -1.14
CA GLY A 55 -18.11 -0.44 -1.38
C GLY A 55 -17.19 -1.44 -2.09
N ASP A 56 -15.93 -1.09 -2.36
CA ASP A 56 -14.94 -1.99 -2.95
C ASP A 56 -14.25 -2.84 -1.88
N SER A 57 -14.98 -3.84 -1.39
CA SER A 57 -14.49 -4.74 -0.35
C SER A 57 -13.29 -5.57 -0.79
N ASN A 58 -13.14 -5.83 -2.10
CA ASN A 58 -12.02 -6.60 -2.64
C ASN A 58 -10.71 -5.82 -2.49
N ARG A 59 -10.69 -4.56 -2.95
CA ARG A 59 -9.51 -3.69 -2.77
C ARG A 59 -9.27 -3.35 -1.30
N ALA A 60 -10.31 -3.16 -0.49
CA ALA A 60 -10.13 -2.95 0.94
C ALA A 60 -9.44 -4.14 1.62
N ASN A 61 -9.94 -5.36 1.40
CA ASN A 61 -9.36 -6.58 1.97
C ASN A 61 -7.95 -6.84 1.47
N PHE A 62 -7.67 -6.51 0.20
CA PHE A 62 -6.33 -6.59 -0.36
C PHE A 62 -5.33 -5.74 0.44
N PHE A 63 -5.59 -4.44 0.62
CA PHE A 63 -4.67 -3.56 1.35
C PHE A 63 -4.56 -3.92 2.84
N ILE A 64 -5.65 -4.37 3.48
CA ILE A 64 -5.62 -4.87 4.86
C ILE A 64 -4.74 -6.12 5.00
N ASN A 65 -4.89 -7.08 4.08
CA ASN A 65 -4.10 -8.30 4.12
C ASN A 65 -2.63 -8.02 3.84
N LEU A 66 -2.33 -7.12 2.90
CA LEU A 66 -0.98 -6.70 2.60
C LEU A 66 -0.32 -6.03 3.82
N ALA A 67 -1.00 -5.08 4.44
CA ALA A 67 -0.52 -4.39 5.64
C ALA A 67 -0.22 -5.34 6.81
N ARG A 68 -0.96 -6.45 6.93
CA ARG A 68 -0.75 -7.47 7.97
C ARG A 68 0.43 -8.42 7.70
N GLN A 69 0.86 -8.52 6.45
CA GLN A 69 1.97 -9.40 6.05
C GLN A 69 3.34 -8.71 6.11
N LEU A 70 3.34 -7.38 6.20
CA LEU A 70 4.52 -6.52 6.34
C LEU A 70 4.86 -6.29 7.81
#